data_AF-A0A8T1KQF3-F1
#
_entry.id   AF-A0A8T1KQF3-F1
#
_cell.length_a   1.000
_cell.length_b   1.000
_cell.length_c   1.000
_cell.angle_alpha   90.00
_cell.angle_beta   90.00
_cell.angle_gamma   90.00
#
_symmetry.space_group_name_H-M   'P 1'
#
loop_
_entity.id
_entity.type
_entity.pdbx_description
1 polymer ?
#
loop_
_entity_poly.entity_id
_entity_poly.type
_entity_poly.pdbx_seq_one_letter_code
_entity_poly.pdbx_strand_id
1 'polypeptide(L)'
;MYLTGTIQTDCSWFAKEIITTKKYKTVNRKKVMIPPQGTIKLAQNKKFPQVTAAMWMDRNPVHMLTSGGSRKEGTVSKYIVFMIYNW
;
A
#
# COMPACT_ATOMS: atom_id res chain seq x y z
N MET A 1 -21.33 4.46 0.24
CA MET A 1 -20.85 3.58 -0.84
C MET A 1 -19.37 3.36 -0.62
N TYR A 2 -18.93 2.09 -0.60
CA TYR A 2 -17.54 1.72 -0.34
C TYR A 2 -16.95 1.09 -1.60
N LEU A 3 -15.74 1.51 -1.97
CA LEU A 3 -14.99 1.07 -3.14
C LEU A 3 -13.63 0.58 -2.66
N THR A 4 -13.25 -0.62 -3.06
CA THR A 4 -11.90 -1.16 -2.87
C THR A 4 -11.49 -1.82 -4.17
N GLY A 5 -10.32 -1.47 -4.69
CA GLY A 5 -9.83 -2.05 -5.92
C GLY A 5 -8.35 -1.77 -6.13
N THR A 6 -7.75 -2.54 -7.02
CA THR A 6 -6.42 -2.22 -7.54
C THR A 6 -6.53 -1.01 -8.47
N ILE A 7 -5.46 -0.22 -8.54
CA ILE A 7 -5.40 0.96 -9.40
C ILE A 7 -4.07 1.00 -10.12
N GLN A 8 -4.09 1.41 -11.38
CA GLN A 8 -2.86 1.63 -12.13
C GLN A 8 -2.13 2.88 -11.62
N THR A 9 -0.81 2.81 -11.56
CA THR A 9 0.03 3.87 -10.99
C THR A 9 0.28 5.06 -11.91
N ASP A 10 -0.03 4.91 -13.20
CA ASP A 10 0.05 5.97 -14.23
C ASP A 10 -1.11 6.96 -14.18
N CYS A 11 -2.09 6.68 -13.32
CA CYS A 11 -3.19 7.53 -12.97
C CYS A 11 -2.72 8.89 -12.39
N SER A 12 -3.04 9.99 -13.06
CA SER A 12 -2.56 11.34 -12.71
C SER A 12 -3.04 11.84 -11.33
N TRP A 13 -4.17 11.32 -10.86
CA TRP A 13 -4.77 11.64 -9.56
C TRP A 13 -4.25 10.72 -8.43
N PHE A 14 -3.43 9.72 -8.74
CA PHE A 14 -2.88 8.78 -7.75
C PHE A 14 -1.69 9.39 -7.00
N ALA A 15 -1.56 9.03 -5.72
CA ALA A 15 -0.52 9.57 -4.85
C ALA A 15 0.87 9.08 -5.28
N LYS A 16 1.65 9.96 -5.91
CA LYS A 16 3.01 9.63 -6.41
C LYS A 16 3.97 9.17 -5.31
N GLU A 17 3.76 9.64 -4.08
CA GLU A 17 4.59 9.33 -2.91
C GLU A 17 4.57 7.85 -2.49
N ILE A 18 3.46 7.15 -2.78
CA ILE A 18 3.32 5.73 -2.47
C ILE A 18 3.68 4.81 -3.63
N ILE A 19 3.83 5.37 -4.85
CA ILE A 19 4.33 4.63 -6.01
C ILE A 19 5.70 4.11 -5.64
N THR A 20 5.81 2.79 -5.61
CA THR A 20 7.01 2.13 -5.14
C THR A 20 7.40 1.11 -6.18
N THR A 21 8.69 1.10 -6.49
CA THR A 21 9.27 0.19 -7.48
C THR A 21 10.08 -0.85 -6.74
N LYS A 22 10.01 -2.08 -7.25
CA LYS A 22 10.85 -3.18 -6.78
C LYS A 22 12.29 -2.89 -7.15
N LYS A 23 13.17 -2.78 -6.16
CA LYS A 23 14.61 -2.65 -6.36
C LYS A 23 15.35 -3.73 -5.57
N TYR A 24 16.56 -4.03 -5.99
CA TYR A 24 17.47 -4.89 -5.26
C TYR A 24 18.73 -4.11 -4.92
N LYS A 25 19.18 -4.23 -3.68
CA LYS A 25 20.45 -3.66 -3.22
C LYS A 25 21.31 -4.78 -2.68
N THR A 26 22.59 -4.75 -3.03
CA THR A 26 23.58 -5.67 -2.45
C THR A 26 24.04 -5.09 -1.12
N VAL A 27 23.84 -5.82 -0.02
CA VAL A 27 24.30 -5.47 1.32
C VAL A 27 25.05 -6.67 1.86
N ASN A 28 26.29 -6.49 2.32
CA ASN A 28 27.15 -7.56 2.86
C ASN A 28 27.19 -8.81 1.95
N ARG A 29 27.45 -8.62 0.65
CA ARG A 29 27.45 -9.66 -0.41
C ARG A 29 26.13 -10.40 -0.62
N LYS A 30 25.03 -10.01 0.04
CA LYS A 30 23.68 -10.57 -0.16
C LYS A 30 22.80 -9.60 -0.94
N LYS A 31 22.05 -10.11 -1.91
CA LYS A 31 21.08 -9.33 -2.68
C LYS A 31 19.77 -9.25 -1.89
N VAL A 32 19.43 -8.07 -1.39
CA VAL A 32 18.24 -7.82 -0.57
C VAL A 32 17.23 -6.99 -1.38
N MET A 33 15.94 -7.34 -1.27
CA MET A 33 14.86 -6.57 -1.90
C MET A 33 14.60 -5.30 -1.10
N ILE A 34 14.47 -4.16 -1.80
CA ILE A 34 14.11 -2.88 -1.21
C ILE A 34 12.91 -2.29 -1.98
N PRO A 35 11.80 -1.96 -1.31
CA PRO A 35 11.54 -2.21 0.11
C PRO A 35 11.39 -3.71 0.43
N PRO A 36 11.59 -4.14 1.70
CA PRO A 36 11.34 -5.51 2.13
C PRO A 36 9.90 -5.95 1.86
N GLN A 37 9.71 -7.25 1.65
CA GLN A 37 8.36 -7.83 1.57
C GLN A 37 7.59 -7.57 2.88
N GLY A 38 6.30 -7.25 2.77
CA GLY A 38 5.47 -6.80 3.88
C GLY A 38 5.52 -5.29 4.12
N THR A 39 6.35 -4.52 3.41
CA THR A 39 6.32 -3.05 3.52
C THR A 39 5.00 -2.51 3.02
N ILE A 40 4.34 -1.68 3.82
CA ILE A 40 3.09 -1.00 3.48
C ILE A 40 3.36 0.51 3.41
N LYS A 41 2.76 1.19 2.43
CA LYS A 41 2.68 2.65 2.38
C LYS A 41 1.24 3.09 2.17
N LEU A 42 0.87 4.19 2.81
CA LEU A 42 -0.47 4.76 2.73
C LEU A 42 -0.37 6.24 2.42
N ALA A 43 -1.28 6.73 1.58
CA ALA A 43 -1.48 8.14 1.34
C ALA A 43 -2.98 8.44 1.42
N GLN A 44 -3.33 9.35 2.33
CA GLN A 44 -4.70 9.82 2.46
C GLN A 44 -4.94 11.00 1.53
N ASN A 45 -6.11 11.02 0.89
CA ASN A 45 -6.51 12.18 0.12
C ASN A 45 -6.90 13.33 1.07
N LYS A 46 -6.27 14.50 0.91
CA LYS A 46 -6.53 15.69 1.74
C LYS A 46 -7.96 16.24 1.59
N LYS A 47 -8.55 16.11 0.40
CA LYS A 47 -9.92 16.60 0.11
C LYS A 47 -10.99 15.59 0.49
N PHE A 48 -10.68 14.31 0.34
CA PHE A 48 -11.60 13.21 0.67
C PHE A 48 -10.94 12.28 1.67
N PRO A 49 -10.99 12.59 2.99
CA PRO A 49 -10.31 11.80 4.01
C PRO A 49 -10.74 10.34 4.02
N GLN A 50 -11.95 10.01 3.56
CA GLN A 50 -12.39 8.62 3.40
C GLN A 50 -11.64 7.86 2.30
N VAL A 51 -11.02 8.53 1.33
CA VAL A 51 -10.26 7.87 0.25
C VAL A 51 -8.80 7.76 0.66
N THR A 52 -8.27 6.55 0.55
CA THR A 52 -6.88 6.24 0.84
C THR A 52 -6.31 5.42 -0.28
N ALA A 53 -5.10 5.77 -0.66
CA ALA A 53 -4.30 5.02 -1.58
C ALA A 53 -3.31 4.19 -0.75
N ALA A 54 -3.18 2.92 -1.09
CA ALA A 54 -2.34 1.97 -0.38
C ALA A 54 -1.38 1.28 -1.35
N MET A 55 -0.20 0.93 -0.85
CA MET A 55 0.77 0.11 -1.55
C MET A 55 1.26 -0.98 -0.60
N TRP A 56 1.24 -2.23 -1.06
CA TRP A 56 1.84 -3.35 -0.35
C TRP A 56 2.93 -4.00 -1.20
N MET A 57 4.12 -4.16 -0.61
CA MET A 57 5.22 -4.91 -1.19
C MET A 57 5.08 -6.41 -0.92
N ASP A 58 4.70 -7.18 -1.94
CA ASP A 58 4.86 -8.65 -1.94
C ASP A 58 6.09 -9.03 -2.81
N ARG A 59 5.99 -9.97 -3.76
CA ARG A 59 7.01 -10.20 -4.80
C ARG A 59 7.11 -9.02 -5.76
N ASN A 60 6.01 -8.29 -5.93
CA ASN A 60 5.86 -7.06 -6.72
C ASN A 60 5.01 -6.06 -5.91
N PRO A 61 5.18 -4.74 -6.13
CA PRO A 61 4.33 -3.75 -5.49
C PRO A 61 2.89 -3.89 -5.99
N VAL A 62 1.93 -3.92 -5.07
CA VAL A 62 0.50 -3.89 -5.36
C VAL A 62 -0.05 -2.55 -4.91
N HIS A 63 -0.68 -1.83 -5.83
CA HIS A 63 -1.31 -0.53 -5.58
C HIS A 63 -2.81 -0.67 -5.52
N MET A 64 -3.41 -0.10 -4.48
CA MET A 64 -4.85 -0.17 -4.23
C MET A 64 -5.39 1.22 -3.90
N LEU A 65 -6.64 1.43 -4.29
CA LEU A 65 -7.45 2.57 -3.85
C LEU A 65 -8.65 2.03 -3.08
N THR A 66 -8.94 2.68 -1.98
CA THR A 66 -9.98 2.23 -1.06
C THR A 66 -10.67 3.42 -0.42
N SER A 67 -11.99 3.31 -0.27
CA SER A 67 -12.80 4.27 0.47
C SER A 67 -13.27 3.63 1.78
N GLY A 68 -12.94 4.24 2.91
CA GLY A 68 -13.32 3.78 4.24
C GLY A 68 -12.80 4.71 5.34
N GLY A 69 -13.45 4.68 6.50
CA GLY A 69 -13.12 5.56 7.62
C GLY A 69 -11.91 5.11 8.44
N SER A 70 -11.74 3.79 8.61
CA SER A 70 -10.73 3.22 9.50
C SER A 70 -9.50 2.71 8.76
N ARG A 71 -8.33 2.89 9.36
CA ARG A 71 -6.99 2.59 8.80
C ARG A 71 -6.14 1.87 9.84
N LYS A 72 -6.67 0.80 10.44
CA LYS A 72 -5.95 0.05 11.47
C LYS A 72 -5.19 -1.10 10.84
N GLU A 73 -3.88 -1.11 11.04
CA GLU A 73 -3.07 -2.29 10.78
C GLU A 73 -3.40 -3.34 11.84
N GLY A 74 -3.74 -4.55 11.40
CA GLY A 74 -4.06 -5.67 12.28
C GLY A 74 -3.23 -6.88 11.90
N THR A 75 -2.75 -7.61 12.91
CA THR A 75 -2.16 -8.92 12.68
C THR A 75 -3.29 -9.94 12.69
N VAL A 76 -3.55 -10.58 11.54
CA VAL A 76 -4.48 -11.71 11.47
C VAL A 76 -3.64 -12.97 11.29
N SER A 77 -3.45 -13.70 12.37
CA SER A 77 -2.56 -14.88 12.46
C SER A 77 -1.11 -14.58 12.04
N LYS A 78 -0.55 -15.31 11.06
CA LYS A 78 0.84 -15.15 10.58
C LYS A 78 0.99 -14.05 9.51
N TYR A 79 -0.09 -13.36 9.17
CA TYR A 79 -0.13 -12.39 8.08
C TYR A 79 -0.47 -10.99 8.60
N ILE A 80 0.22 -10.00 8.05
CA ILE A 80 -0.16 -8.60 8.21
C ILE A 80 -1.37 -8.37 7.31
N VAL A 81 -2.51 -8.03 7.89
CA VAL A 81 -3.74 -7.74 7.15
C VAL A 81 -4.08 -6.27 7.35
N PHE A 82 -4.26 -5.56 6.24
CA PHE A 82 -4.74 -4.18 6.28
C PHE A 82 -6.27 -4.19 6.36
N MET A 83 -6.83 -4.00 7.55
CA MET A 83 -8.29 -3.95 7.74
C MET A 83 -8.78 -2.51 7.63
N ILE A 84 -9.54 -2.25 6.58
CA ILE A 84 -10.24 -0.99 6.39
C ILE A 84 -11.66 -1.20 6.89
N TYR A 85 -11.91 -0.76 8.12
CA TYR A 85 -13.26 -0.80 8.67
C TYR A 85 -14.09 0.33 8.05
N ASN A 86 -15.25 -0.07 7.57
CA ASN A 86 -16.32 0.78 7.09
C ASN A 86 -17.31 0.90 8.24
N TRP A 87 -17.25 2.01 9.00
CA TRP A 87 -18.38 2.47 9.80
C TRP A 87 -19.28 3.35 8.92
#